data_AF-A0A813G6I2-F1
#
_entry.id   AF-A0A813G6I2-F1
#
_cell.length_a   1.000
_cell.length_b   1.000
_cell.length_c   1.000
_cell.angle_alpha   90.00
_cell.angle_beta   90.00
_cell.angle_gamma   90.00
#
_symmetry.space_group_name_H-M   'P 1'
#
loop_
_entity.id
_entity.type
_entity.pdbx_description
1 polymer ?
#
loop_
_entity_poly.entity_id
_entity_poly.type
_entity_poly.pdbx_seq_one_letter_code
_entity_poly.pdbx_strand_id
1 'polypeptide(L)'
;MKDIQSKDSSSNNNSNNNSNNDNKDSSHASDLDAAVCSLADCRRLATFRFSISAVSPFLALRLDQRLVLNDWTYEELIGGHVLTAALVIAVAALCVIWKRQPISALRACFIFLVLGRISWKLFQYKNAYQLVFDRTDVMSIRFGCSFIAGSPGVTAVLNCIYSALSCYVFAELQQTTPDLSEHFGLSCVRDFAIQECFFCIVVSIIGLATDRRLVSEASSTMQVKASHAEHQSLSMLLNTMYDVVVELDSLFGLVDKGERLSAFLLQGGRSLRNTCILDLMYQEADRESFSQHLTQPRHGPLQDMAIPIHARLRDSSGLALHVELIHAQYERLDGSVHYIVGIRELEREEPEILETGLRPAPRVIGALESRDLKGGTPGLHERNDIPRLSRTRRSSETKLLLPNFSETPVQTRLVSILSLMSRWNVQVSS
;
A
#
# COMPACT_ATOMS: atom_id res chain seq x y z
N MET A 1 -11.55 70.04 -29.37
CA MET A 1 -10.69 69.50 -28.30
C MET A 1 -11.62 69.18 -27.13
N LYS A 2 -11.98 67.90 -27.03
CA LYS A 2 -12.85 67.21 -26.05
C LYS A 2 -14.27 67.77 -25.80
N ASP A 3 -15.18 67.03 -26.42
CA ASP A 3 -16.63 67.03 -26.39
C ASP A 3 -17.23 66.20 -25.22
N ILE A 4 -18.39 66.69 -24.74
CA ILE A 4 -19.68 66.01 -24.55
C ILE A 4 -19.87 64.92 -23.46
N GLN A 5 -20.70 65.30 -22.47
CA GLN A 5 -21.87 64.64 -21.83
C GLN A 5 -22.09 63.12 -21.94
N SER A 6 -22.44 62.48 -20.81
CA SER A 6 -23.81 62.04 -20.41
C SER A 6 -23.69 60.93 -19.33
N LYS A 7 -24.27 61.06 -18.13
CA LYS A 7 -25.65 60.69 -17.76
C LYS A 7 -25.95 59.19 -17.98
N ASP A 8 -26.05 58.43 -16.88
CA ASP A 8 -27.09 57.42 -16.56
C ASP A 8 -26.63 56.51 -15.39
N SER A 9 -27.34 56.46 -14.26
CA SER A 9 -28.56 55.68 -13.99
C SER A 9 -28.25 54.22 -13.59
N SER A 10 -28.30 54.00 -12.28
CA SER A 10 -28.75 52.82 -11.53
C SER A 10 -29.05 51.51 -12.28
N SER A 11 -28.36 50.42 -11.90
CA SER A 11 -28.93 49.07 -11.69
C SER A 11 -27.86 48.20 -11.04
N ASN A 12 -27.93 47.93 -9.74
CA ASN A 12 -28.59 46.75 -9.18
C ASN A 12 -28.09 45.45 -9.82
N ASN A 13 -27.12 44.78 -9.17
CA ASN A 13 -26.91 43.35 -9.35
C ASN A 13 -26.43 42.72 -8.02
N ASN A 14 -27.38 41.99 -7.44
CA ASN A 14 -27.26 41.00 -6.37
C ASN A 14 -25.90 40.28 -6.35
N SER A 15 -25.11 40.57 -5.32
CA SER A 15 -24.07 39.65 -4.84
C SER A 15 -24.72 38.67 -3.86
N ASN A 16 -25.35 37.61 -4.40
CA ASN A 16 -25.72 36.44 -3.62
C ASN A 16 -24.45 35.57 -3.43
N ASN A 17 -23.67 35.93 -2.41
CA ASN A 17 -22.65 35.05 -1.84
C ASN A 17 -23.35 33.90 -1.13
N ASN A 18 -23.59 32.80 -1.86
CA ASN A 18 -24.02 31.55 -1.26
C ASN A 18 -22.78 30.79 -0.81
N SER A 19 -22.33 31.10 0.41
CA SER A 19 -21.37 30.32 1.17
C SER A 19 -21.99 28.99 1.59
N ASN A 20 -21.98 28.00 0.69
CA ASN A 20 -22.12 26.59 1.06
C ASN A 20 -20.71 26.01 1.27
N ASN A 21 -20.10 26.42 2.38
CA ASN A 21 -18.96 25.76 2.98
C ASN A 21 -19.50 25.07 4.23
N ASP A 22 -20.08 23.88 4.08
CA ASP A 22 -20.40 22.98 5.19
C ASP A 22 -20.69 21.60 4.59
N ASN A 23 -19.68 20.72 4.64
CA ASN A 23 -19.75 19.25 4.62
C ASN A 23 -18.45 18.64 4.07
N LYS A 24 -17.31 18.96 4.69
CA LYS A 24 -16.04 18.24 4.48
C LYS A 24 -15.46 17.59 5.74
N ASP A 25 -16.25 17.48 6.80
CA ASP A 25 -15.83 16.88 8.07
C ASP A 25 -16.39 15.46 8.33
N SER A 26 -17.14 14.88 7.39
CA SER A 26 -17.73 13.55 7.60
C SER A 26 -16.79 12.37 7.30
N SER A 27 -15.60 12.59 6.73
CA SER A 27 -14.59 11.53 6.56
C SER A 27 -13.64 11.39 7.76
N HIS A 28 -13.58 12.38 8.67
CA HIS A 28 -12.88 12.24 9.94
C HIS A 28 -13.73 11.54 11.01
N ALA A 29 -15.06 11.56 10.88
CA ALA A 29 -15.96 10.86 11.80
C ALA A 29 -15.85 9.33 11.68
N SER A 30 -15.64 8.79 10.47
CA SER A 30 -15.47 7.33 10.28
C SER A 30 -14.16 6.79 10.86
N ASP A 31 -13.09 7.60 10.84
CA ASP A 31 -11.82 7.25 11.48
C ASP A 31 -11.89 7.40 13.01
N LEU A 32 -12.69 8.35 13.51
CA LEU A 32 -12.97 8.48 14.94
C LEU A 32 -13.80 7.29 15.45
N ASP A 33 -14.78 6.82 14.69
CA ASP A 33 -15.59 5.65 15.06
C ASP A 33 -14.79 4.35 15.02
N ALA A 34 -13.82 4.22 14.09
CA ALA A 34 -12.85 3.11 14.09
C ALA A 34 -11.91 3.16 15.31
N ALA A 35 -11.47 4.36 15.71
CA ALA A 35 -10.66 4.56 16.92
C ALA A 35 -11.46 4.34 18.22
N VAL A 36 -12.75 4.70 18.25
CA VAL A 36 -13.66 4.46 19.38
C VAL A 36 -14.00 2.96 19.51
N CYS A 37 -14.14 2.23 18.39
CA CYS A 37 -14.24 0.77 18.40
C CYS A 37 -12.97 0.10 18.93
N SER A 38 -11.78 0.59 18.58
CA SER A 38 -10.51 0.11 19.15
C SER A 38 -10.39 0.39 20.66
N LEU A 39 -10.89 1.54 21.13
CA LEU A 39 -10.98 1.87 22.56
C LEU A 39 -12.01 1.01 23.31
N ALA A 40 -13.13 0.65 22.67
CA ALA A 40 -14.13 -0.25 23.25
C ALA A 40 -13.60 -1.68 23.41
N ASP A 41 -12.78 -2.16 22.48
CA ASP A 41 -12.07 -3.45 22.60
C ASP A 41 -10.96 -3.40 23.67
N CYS A 42 -10.25 -2.28 23.81
CA CYS A 42 -9.34 -2.07 24.95
C CYS A 42 -10.09 -2.03 26.29
N ARG A 43 -11.32 -1.51 26.34
CA ARG A 43 -12.15 -1.48 27.55
C ARG A 43 -12.65 -2.88 27.93
N ARG A 44 -12.92 -3.76 26.95
CA ARG A 44 -13.24 -5.18 27.17
C ARG A 44 -12.03 -5.96 27.70
N LEU A 45 -10.81 -5.64 27.24
CA LEU A 45 -9.57 -6.16 27.80
C LEU A 45 -9.26 -5.63 29.21
N ALA A 46 -9.66 -4.39 29.54
CA ALA A 46 -9.52 -3.82 30.88
C ALA A 46 -10.52 -4.41 31.91
N THR A 47 -11.64 -4.97 31.46
CA THR A 47 -12.58 -5.74 32.31
C THR A 47 -12.21 -7.21 32.48
N PHE A 48 -11.01 -7.62 32.04
CA PHE A 48 -10.44 -8.88 32.49
C PHE A 48 -10.06 -8.71 33.96
N ARG A 49 -11.00 -9.04 34.86
CA ARG A 49 -10.72 -9.19 36.30
C ARG A 49 -9.62 -10.23 36.45
N PHE A 50 -8.38 -9.76 36.48
CA PHE A 50 -7.22 -10.57 36.77
C PHE A 50 -7.34 -10.97 38.24
N SER A 51 -7.97 -12.12 38.47
CA SER A 51 -8.07 -12.69 39.80
C SER A 51 -6.66 -13.10 40.22
N ILE A 52 -6.00 -12.25 41.01
CA ILE A 52 -4.69 -12.51 41.64
C ILE A 52 -4.72 -13.85 42.42
N SER A 53 -5.91 -14.38 42.73
CA SER A 53 -6.13 -15.71 43.28
C SER A 53 -5.62 -16.87 42.42
N ALA A 54 -5.39 -16.70 41.12
CA ALA A 54 -4.92 -17.79 40.25
C ALA A 54 -3.40 -18.02 40.33
N VAL A 55 -2.62 -17.01 40.76
CA VAL A 55 -1.16 -17.14 40.96
C VAL A 55 -0.83 -17.60 42.39
N SER A 56 -1.75 -17.36 43.33
CA SER A 56 -1.63 -17.76 44.74
C SER A 56 -1.38 -19.27 44.96
N PRO A 57 -2.09 -20.23 44.34
CA PRO A 57 -1.85 -21.65 44.58
C PRO A 57 -0.54 -22.16 43.97
N PHE A 58 -0.03 -21.50 42.91
CA PHE A 58 1.26 -21.86 42.30
C PHE A 58 2.45 -21.33 43.13
N LEU A 59 2.25 -20.25 43.90
CA LEU A 59 3.21 -19.72 44.86
C LEU A 59 3.14 -20.43 46.23
N ALA A 60 1.94 -20.88 46.65
CA ALA A 60 1.76 -21.57 47.92
C ALA A 60 2.36 -22.99 47.92
N LEU A 61 2.47 -23.64 46.76
CA LEU A 61 2.98 -25.02 46.64
C LEU A 61 4.52 -25.15 46.72
N ARG A 62 5.26 -24.06 46.98
CA ARG A 62 6.74 -24.09 47.03
C ARG A 62 7.36 -23.52 48.32
N LEU A 63 6.55 -23.11 49.30
CA LEU A 63 7.02 -22.45 50.52
C LEU A 63 7.22 -23.39 51.73
N ASP A 64 7.15 -24.71 51.53
CA ASP A 64 7.57 -25.69 52.53
C ASP A 64 9.02 -26.16 52.28
N GLN A 65 9.93 -25.20 52.09
CA GLN A 65 11.34 -25.43 51.74
C GLN A 65 12.31 -24.70 52.69
N ARG A 66 11.95 -24.55 53.96
CA ARG A 66 12.83 -23.96 54.99
C ARG A 66 14.02 -24.84 55.41
N LEU A 67 14.25 -25.99 54.76
CA LEU A 67 15.30 -26.95 55.15
C LEU A 67 16.33 -27.31 54.06
N VAL A 68 16.26 -26.75 52.85
CA VAL A 68 17.20 -27.09 51.76
C VAL A 68 17.61 -25.87 50.93
N LEU A 69 18.05 -24.79 51.59
CA LEU A 69 18.51 -23.57 50.93
C LEU A 69 20.00 -23.25 51.18
N ASN A 70 20.71 -24.08 51.95
CA ASN A 70 22.14 -23.86 52.21
C ASN A 70 23.09 -24.56 51.22
N ASP A 71 22.64 -25.49 50.39
CA ASP A 71 23.49 -26.24 49.45
C ASP A 71 22.90 -26.32 48.04
N TRP A 72 22.29 -25.24 47.55
CA TRP A 72 22.14 -25.13 46.09
C TRP A 72 23.54 -24.87 45.53
N THR A 73 24.19 -25.94 45.06
CA THR A 73 25.44 -25.81 44.34
C THR A 73 25.19 -24.93 43.13
N TYR A 74 26.08 -23.95 42.92
CA TYR A 74 26.04 -23.00 41.80
C TYR A 74 25.76 -23.68 40.45
N GLU A 75 26.15 -24.95 40.30
CA GLU A 75 25.98 -25.75 39.08
C GLU A 75 24.52 -26.01 38.73
N GLU A 76 23.62 -26.26 39.69
CA GLU A 76 22.21 -26.55 39.38
C GLU A 76 21.45 -25.29 38.95
N LEU A 77 21.80 -24.14 39.52
CA LEU A 77 21.23 -22.85 39.14
C LEU A 77 21.68 -22.41 37.74
N ILE A 78 22.97 -22.59 37.42
CA ILE A 78 23.51 -22.32 36.08
C ILE A 78 22.88 -23.26 35.05
N GLY A 79 22.72 -24.55 35.37
CA GLY A 79 22.06 -25.52 34.49
C GLY A 79 20.61 -25.16 34.15
N GLY A 80 19.85 -24.72 35.15
CA GLY A 80 18.46 -24.26 34.95
C GLY A 80 18.39 -23.04 34.02
N HIS A 81 19.28 -22.07 34.20
CA HIS A 81 19.33 -20.87 33.37
C HIS A 81 19.75 -21.15 31.92
N VAL A 82 20.76 -22.00 31.71
CA VAL A 82 21.20 -22.41 30.36
C VAL A 82 20.09 -23.16 29.63
N LEU A 83 19.37 -24.04 30.31
CA LEU A 83 18.24 -24.78 29.72
C LEU A 83 17.09 -23.84 29.33
N THR A 84 16.73 -22.88 30.20
CA THR A 84 15.70 -21.89 29.84
C THR A 84 16.12 -21.01 28.67
N ALA A 85 17.37 -20.54 28.62
CA ALA A 85 17.88 -19.77 27.49
C ALA A 85 17.85 -20.58 26.18
N ALA A 86 18.29 -21.84 26.21
CA ALA A 86 18.27 -22.73 25.06
C ALA A 86 16.84 -23.00 24.56
N LEU A 87 15.88 -23.17 25.48
CA LEU A 87 14.48 -23.40 25.13
C LEU A 87 13.83 -22.15 24.53
N VAL A 88 14.10 -20.97 25.06
CA VAL A 88 13.60 -19.71 24.48
C VAL A 88 14.24 -19.44 23.11
N ILE A 89 15.53 -19.77 22.93
CA ILE A 89 16.21 -19.72 21.63
C ILE A 89 15.56 -20.68 20.63
N ALA A 90 15.28 -21.92 21.04
CA ALA A 90 14.65 -22.93 20.18
C ALA A 90 13.21 -22.53 19.79
N VAL A 91 12.42 -21.99 20.72
CA VAL A 91 11.07 -21.49 20.45
C VAL A 91 11.10 -20.28 19.52
N ALA A 92 12.04 -19.34 19.73
CA ALA A 92 12.23 -18.21 18.83
C ALA A 92 12.62 -18.67 17.41
N ALA A 93 13.55 -19.62 17.29
CA ALA A 93 13.94 -20.22 16.02
C ALA A 93 12.76 -20.91 15.32
N LEU A 94 11.96 -21.68 16.07
CA LEU A 94 10.77 -22.34 15.54
C LEU A 94 9.70 -21.33 15.07
N CYS A 95 9.46 -20.25 15.81
CA CYS A 95 8.53 -19.20 15.40
C CYS A 95 8.96 -18.52 14.08
N VAL A 96 10.27 -18.41 13.86
CA VAL A 96 10.86 -17.79 12.66
C VAL A 96 10.80 -18.72 11.47
N ILE A 97 11.05 -20.02 11.68
CA ILE A 97 10.90 -21.06 10.66
C ILE A 97 9.42 -21.20 10.25
N TRP A 98 8.49 -21.07 11.20
CA TRP A 98 7.05 -21.26 10.94
C TRP A 98 6.44 -20.08 10.16
N LYS A 99 6.81 -18.84 10.47
CA LYS A 99 6.32 -17.66 9.72
C LYS A 99 7.32 -17.30 8.62
N ARG A 100 7.09 -17.81 7.41
CA ARG A 100 7.78 -17.49 6.12
C ARG A 100 7.63 -16.01 5.69
N GLN A 101 7.78 -15.04 6.58
CA GLN A 101 7.74 -13.62 6.27
C GLN A 101 9.10 -12.99 6.56
N PRO A 102 9.67 -12.15 5.68
CA PRO A 102 11.00 -11.55 5.88
C PRO A 102 11.10 -10.68 7.15
N ILE A 103 9.97 -10.14 7.63
CA ILE A 103 9.85 -9.41 8.90
C ILE A 103 10.12 -10.35 10.10
N SER A 104 9.96 -11.66 9.95
CA SER A 104 10.27 -12.64 10.98
C SER A 104 11.77 -12.81 11.20
N ALA A 105 12.62 -12.63 10.17
CA ALA A 105 14.06 -12.82 10.29
C ALA A 105 14.76 -11.71 11.09
N LEU A 106 14.34 -10.45 10.92
CA LEU A 106 14.87 -9.34 11.72
C LEU A 106 14.40 -9.44 13.18
N ARG A 107 13.12 -9.79 13.38
CA ARG A 107 12.59 -10.12 14.71
C ARG A 107 13.33 -11.30 15.33
N ALA A 108 13.64 -12.35 14.56
CA ALA A 108 14.46 -13.49 14.98
C ALA A 108 15.80 -13.00 15.51
N CYS A 109 16.55 -12.28 14.67
CA CYS A 109 17.89 -11.80 14.97
C CYS A 109 17.87 -10.96 16.25
N PHE A 110 16.88 -10.08 16.39
CA PHE A 110 16.70 -9.28 17.58
C PHE A 110 16.39 -10.13 18.83
N ILE A 111 15.52 -11.13 18.72
CA ILE A 111 15.26 -12.10 19.79
C ILE A 111 16.56 -12.83 20.17
N PHE A 112 17.32 -13.33 19.19
CA PHE A 112 18.60 -13.99 19.41
C PHE A 112 19.61 -13.08 20.12
N LEU A 113 19.69 -11.81 19.74
CA LEU A 113 20.58 -10.83 20.40
C LEU A 113 20.15 -10.56 21.83
N VAL A 114 18.85 -10.41 22.09
CA VAL A 114 18.30 -10.22 23.44
C VAL A 114 18.58 -11.46 24.31
N LEU A 115 18.31 -12.66 23.80
CA LEU A 115 18.56 -13.92 24.52
C LEU A 115 20.04 -14.21 24.73
N GLY A 116 20.88 -13.92 23.73
CA GLY A 116 22.32 -14.01 23.83
C GLY A 116 22.86 -13.08 24.91
N ARG A 117 22.34 -11.84 24.97
CA ARG A 117 22.71 -10.87 26.01
C ARG A 117 22.24 -11.31 27.40
N ILE A 118 21.00 -11.81 27.54
CA ILE A 118 20.48 -12.38 28.80
C ILE A 118 21.38 -13.51 29.28
N SER A 119 21.68 -14.47 28.41
CA SER A 119 22.52 -15.65 28.70
C SER A 119 23.94 -15.24 29.11
N TRP A 120 24.54 -14.30 28.38
CA TRP A 120 25.86 -13.77 28.68
C TRP A 120 25.91 -13.10 30.06
N LYS A 121 24.87 -12.34 30.41
CA LYS A 121 24.78 -11.65 31.70
C LYS A 121 24.52 -12.60 32.86
N LEU A 122 23.66 -13.60 32.67
CA LEU A 122 23.48 -14.69 33.63
C LEU A 122 24.80 -15.41 33.95
N PHE A 123 25.71 -15.51 32.98
CA PHE A 123 27.04 -16.10 33.19
C PHE A 123 28.02 -15.17 33.92
N GLN A 124 27.92 -13.85 33.72
CA GLN A 124 28.81 -12.88 34.38
C GLN A 124 28.47 -12.65 35.86
N TYR A 125 27.20 -12.75 36.22
CA TYR A 125 26.75 -12.48 37.58
C TYR A 125 26.94 -13.68 38.48
N LYS A 126 27.78 -13.52 39.50
CA LYS A 126 27.95 -14.52 40.56
C LYS A 126 26.64 -14.66 41.35
N ASN A 127 26.09 -13.55 41.82
CA ASN A 127 24.88 -13.58 42.65
C ASN A 127 23.66 -13.11 41.85
N ALA A 128 22.53 -13.83 41.97
CA ALA A 128 21.26 -13.46 41.34
C ALA A 128 20.81 -12.03 41.69
N TYR A 129 21.18 -11.54 42.88
CA TYR A 129 20.91 -10.17 43.30
C TYR A 129 21.60 -9.13 42.43
N GLN A 130 22.87 -9.35 42.06
CA GLN A 130 23.60 -8.40 41.22
C GLN A 130 22.96 -8.26 39.83
N LEU A 131 22.37 -9.34 39.30
CA LEU A 131 21.62 -9.30 38.05
C LEU A 131 20.32 -8.49 38.19
N VAL A 132 19.57 -8.68 39.28
CA VAL A 132 18.34 -7.91 39.54
C VAL A 132 18.64 -6.42 39.76
N PHE A 133 19.82 -6.11 40.32
CA PHE A 133 20.25 -4.75 40.61
C PHE A 133 20.99 -4.06 39.45
N ASP A 134 21.44 -4.78 38.44
CA ASP A 134 21.98 -4.18 37.22
C ASP A 134 20.87 -3.68 36.28
N ARG A 135 20.36 -2.50 36.61
CA ARG A 135 19.22 -1.87 35.95
C ARG A 135 19.45 -1.64 34.45
N THR A 136 20.67 -1.37 34.02
CA THR A 136 20.96 -1.02 32.62
C THR A 136 20.67 -2.18 31.68
N ASP A 137 21.02 -3.39 32.10
CA ASP A 137 20.83 -4.58 31.28
C ASP A 137 19.38 -5.08 31.32
N VAL A 138 18.74 -5.04 32.49
CA VAL A 138 17.32 -5.34 32.63
C VAL A 138 16.47 -4.44 31.73
N MET A 139 16.79 -3.14 31.65
CA MET A 139 16.09 -2.21 30.77
C MET A 139 16.25 -2.57 29.29
N SER A 140 17.46 -2.92 28.88
CA SER A 140 17.76 -3.33 27.51
C SER A 140 16.93 -4.56 27.12
N ILE A 141 16.79 -5.51 28.04
CA ILE A 141 16.01 -6.73 27.86
C ILE A 141 14.51 -6.42 27.78
N ARG A 142 13.98 -5.59 28.70
CA ARG A 142 12.55 -5.21 28.71
C ARG A 142 12.16 -4.46 27.45
N PHE A 143 12.99 -3.51 27.04
CA PHE A 143 12.85 -2.83 25.77
C PHE A 143 12.87 -3.83 24.63
N GLY A 144 13.83 -4.77 24.64
CA GLY A 144 13.93 -5.84 23.65
C GLY A 144 12.64 -6.68 23.53
N CYS A 145 12.14 -7.20 24.65
CA CYS A 145 10.91 -7.98 24.75
C CYS A 145 9.67 -7.19 24.28
N SER A 146 9.67 -5.88 24.51
CA SER A 146 8.59 -4.98 24.08
C SER A 146 8.46 -4.88 22.55
N PHE A 147 9.56 -4.98 21.81
CA PHE A 147 9.53 -5.07 20.34
C PHE A 147 9.08 -6.44 19.85
N ILE A 148 9.43 -7.50 20.58
CA ILE A 148 9.15 -8.88 20.21
C ILE A 148 7.65 -9.19 20.30
N ALA A 149 6.99 -8.71 21.36
CA ALA A 149 5.56 -8.92 21.57
C ALA A 149 4.70 -8.32 20.44
N GLY A 150 5.21 -7.28 19.75
CA GLY A 150 4.63 -6.73 18.52
C GLY A 150 3.22 -6.14 18.66
N SER A 151 2.68 -6.09 19.88
CA SER A 151 1.40 -5.46 20.18
C SER A 151 1.57 -4.56 21.40
N PRO A 152 1.19 -3.28 21.31
CA PRO A 152 1.48 -2.30 22.35
C PRO A 152 0.75 -2.63 23.66
N GLY A 153 -0.45 -3.22 23.59
CA GLY A 153 -1.21 -3.65 24.76
C GLY A 153 -0.52 -4.77 25.54
N VAL A 154 -0.05 -5.81 24.85
CA VAL A 154 0.67 -6.93 25.50
C VAL A 154 2.00 -6.42 26.07
N THR A 155 2.70 -5.56 25.34
CA THR A 155 3.92 -4.91 25.82
C THR A 155 3.69 -4.11 27.10
N ALA A 156 2.64 -3.30 27.17
CA ALA A 156 2.31 -2.54 28.37
C ALA A 156 1.97 -3.45 29.55
N VAL A 157 1.15 -4.49 29.34
CA VAL A 157 0.77 -5.46 30.38
C VAL A 157 2.00 -6.22 30.89
N LEU A 158 2.85 -6.73 29.99
CA LEU A 158 4.07 -7.44 30.37
C LEU A 158 5.04 -6.55 31.15
N ASN A 159 5.19 -5.29 30.74
CA ASN A 159 6.01 -4.33 31.47
C ASN A 159 5.43 -4.02 32.85
N CYS A 160 4.11 -3.85 32.98
CA CYS A 160 3.46 -3.64 34.27
C CYS A 160 3.63 -4.85 35.21
N ILE A 161 3.43 -6.07 34.70
CA ILE A 161 3.64 -7.31 35.47
C ILE A 161 5.08 -7.41 35.92
N TYR A 162 6.04 -7.16 35.02
CA TYR A 162 7.45 -7.18 35.36
C TYR A 162 7.78 -6.14 36.45
N SER A 163 7.33 -4.88 36.31
CA SER A 163 7.57 -3.85 37.33
C SER A 163 7.00 -4.24 38.68
N ALA A 164 5.78 -4.79 38.71
CA ALA A 164 5.15 -5.23 39.94
C ALA A 164 5.93 -6.37 40.62
N LEU A 165 6.39 -7.36 39.83
CA LEU A 165 7.22 -8.46 40.31
C LEU A 165 8.58 -7.97 40.81
N SER A 166 9.22 -7.05 40.08
CA SER A 166 10.50 -6.45 40.50
C SER A 166 10.37 -5.68 41.81
N CYS A 167 9.32 -4.88 41.97
CA CYS A 167 9.03 -4.18 43.22
C CYS A 167 8.74 -5.16 44.37
N TYR A 168 7.99 -6.24 44.11
CA TYR A 168 7.68 -7.26 45.12
C TYR A 168 8.95 -8.00 45.57
N VAL A 169 9.76 -8.48 44.64
CA VAL A 169 11.03 -9.17 44.94
C VAL A 169 11.99 -8.25 45.69
N PHE A 170 12.05 -6.97 45.32
CA PHE A 170 12.86 -6.00 46.05
C PHE A 170 12.39 -5.80 47.50
N ALA A 171 11.08 -5.68 47.72
CA ALA A 171 10.51 -5.53 49.05
C ALA A 171 10.75 -6.78 49.93
N GLU A 172 10.56 -7.98 49.37
CA GLU A 172 10.81 -9.25 50.08
C GLU A 172 12.29 -9.43 50.44
N LEU A 173 13.19 -9.03 49.53
CA LEU A 173 14.62 -9.09 49.76
C LEU A 173 15.08 -8.18 50.89
N GLN A 174 14.53 -6.98 50.94
CA GLN A 174 14.83 -6.06 52.02
C GLN A 174 14.38 -6.58 53.38
N GLN A 175 13.26 -7.33 53.45
CA GLN A 175 12.81 -7.96 54.68
C GLN A 175 13.68 -9.14 55.11
N THR A 176 14.20 -9.91 54.15
CA THR A 176 14.95 -11.13 54.42
C THR A 176 16.42 -10.86 54.76
N THR A 177 16.99 -9.76 54.27
CA THR A 177 18.42 -9.45 54.40
C THR A 177 18.63 -8.12 55.15
N PRO A 178 18.66 -8.12 56.49
CA PRO A 178 18.75 -6.89 57.29
C PRO A 178 20.01 -6.06 56.98
N ASP A 179 21.12 -6.71 56.62
CA ASP A 179 22.37 -6.06 56.21
C ASP A 179 22.21 -5.16 54.97
N LEU A 180 21.29 -5.50 54.05
CA LEU A 180 20.98 -4.64 52.90
C LEU A 180 20.27 -3.37 53.33
N SER A 181 19.43 -3.44 54.36
CA SER A 181 18.67 -2.27 54.84
C SER A 181 19.58 -1.20 55.44
N GLU A 182 20.68 -1.61 56.07
CA GLU A 182 21.69 -0.72 56.65
C GLU A 182 22.52 -0.06 55.55
N HIS A 183 22.80 -0.77 54.44
CA HIS A 183 23.59 -0.24 53.33
C HIS A 183 22.81 0.70 52.41
N PHE A 184 21.51 0.46 52.21
CA PHE A 184 20.70 1.19 51.23
C PHE A 184 19.69 2.18 51.84
N GLY A 185 19.32 2.04 53.13
CA GLY A 185 18.38 2.91 53.83
C GLY A 185 16.89 2.73 53.42
N LEU A 186 15.95 3.16 54.29
CA LEU A 186 14.50 3.03 54.04
C LEU A 186 13.99 3.80 52.83
N SER A 187 14.66 4.89 52.42
CA SER A 187 14.28 5.66 51.22
C SER A 187 14.46 4.86 49.91
N CYS A 188 15.27 3.80 49.92
CA CYS A 188 15.64 3.06 48.72
C CYS A 188 14.46 2.35 48.04
N VAL A 189 13.46 1.84 48.79
CA VAL A 189 12.29 1.14 48.22
C VAL A 189 11.42 2.08 47.42
N ARG A 190 11.15 3.26 47.99
CA ARG A 190 10.33 4.26 47.34
C ARG A 190 11.02 4.74 46.07
N ASP A 191 12.31 5.02 46.14
CA ASP A 191 13.07 5.51 45.00
C ASP A 191 13.20 4.43 43.91
N PHE A 192 13.37 3.16 44.28
CA PHE A 192 13.31 2.01 43.37
C PHE A 192 11.95 1.90 42.67
N ALA A 193 10.86 1.94 43.43
CA ALA A 193 9.51 1.82 42.88
C ALA A 193 9.16 2.99 41.94
N ILE A 194 9.50 4.22 42.31
CA ILE A 194 9.30 5.41 41.45
C ILE A 194 10.06 5.24 40.13
N GLN A 195 11.30 4.77 40.20
CA GLN A 195 12.13 4.57 39.02
C GLN A 195 11.59 3.44 38.12
N GLU A 196 11.17 2.31 38.69
CA GLU A 196 10.54 1.21 37.93
C GLU A 196 9.23 1.64 37.27
N CYS A 197 8.40 2.42 37.98
CA CYS A 197 7.20 3.02 37.41
C CYS A 197 7.53 3.98 36.25
N PHE A 198 8.53 4.85 36.44
CA PHE A 198 8.97 5.78 35.41
C PHE A 198 9.42 5.04 34.14
N PHE A 199 10.25 4.02 34.29
CA PHE A 199 10.72 3.23 33.14
C PHE A 199 9.59 2.47 32.45
N CYS A 200 8.67 1.90 33.22
CA CYS A 200 7.48 1.23 32.66
C CYS A 200 6.68 2.19 31.76
N ILE A 201 6.49 3.43 32.21
CA ILE A 201 5.81 4.48 31.44
C ILE A 201 6.61 4.81 30.18
N VAL A 202 7.92 5.08 30.30
CA VAL A 202 8.77 5.44 29.16
C VAL A 202 8.79 4.34 28.09
N VAL A 203 9.01 3.07 28.49
CA VAL A 203 9.04 1.94 27.55
C VAL A 203 7.67 1.76 26.87
N SER A 204 6.58 1.94 27.61
CA SER A 204 5.23 1.85 27.03
C SER A 204 4.95 2.98 26.03
N ILE A 205 5.36 4.21 26.34
CA ILE A 205 5.22 5.36 25.42
C ILE A 205 6.04 5.13 24.14
N ILE A 206 7.30 4.71 24.26
CA ILE A 206 8.15 4.44 23.09
C ILE A 206 7.55 3.31 22.27
N GLY A 207 7.11 2.21 22.90
CA GLY A 207 6.45 1.10 22.23
C GLY A 207 5.23 1.53 21.42
N LEU A 208 4.34 2.32 22.03
CA LEU A 208 3.17 2.90 21.36
C LEU A 208 3.56 3.81 20.18
N ALA A 209 4.58 4.66 20.35
CA ALA A 209 5.04 5.55 19.30
C ALA A 209 5.64 4.78 18.11
N THR A 210 6.43 3.74 18.38
CA THR A 210 7.02 2.91 17.33
C THR A 210 5.97 2.10 16.57
N ASP A 211 4.97 1.56 17.27
CA ASP A 211 3.89 0.79 16.65
C ASP A 211 3.07 1.66 15.68
N ARG A 212 2.70 2.87 16.12
CA ARG A 212 1.99 3.84 15.26
C ARG A 212 2.79 4.19 14.01
N ARG A 213 4.10 4.38 14.14
CA ARG A 213 4.99 4.65 12.98
C ARG A 213 5.04 3.47 12.03
N LEU A 214 5.18 2.25 12.56
CA LEU A 214 5.22 1.03 11.75
C LEU A 214 3.90 0.80 11.00
N VAL A 215 2.76 1.03 11.65
CA VAL A 215 1.43 0.93 11.01
C VAL A 215 1.27 1.98 9.93
N SER A 216 1.66 3.22 10.21
CA SER A 216 1.63 4.30 9.21
C SER A 216 2.49 3.95 8.00
N GLU A 217 3.74 3.55 8.21
CA GLU A 217 4.67 3.19 7.12
C GLU A 217 4.18 1.98 6.33
N ALA A 218 3.63 0.97 7.01
CA ALA A 218 3.04 -0.20 6.37
C ALA A 218 1.83 0.18 5.51
N SER A 219 0.95 1.04 6.03
CA SER A 219 -0.23 1.51 5.30
C SER A 219 0.16 2.31 4.05
N SER A 220 1.13 3.23 4.14
CA SER A 220 1.64 3.98 3.00
C SER A 220 2.28 3.05 1.96
N THR A 221 3.07 2.06 2.41
CA THR A 221 3.69 1.08 1.50
C THR A 221 2.64 0.20 0.80
N MET A 222 1.57 -0.17 1.51
CA MET A 222 0.48 -0.94 0.93
C MET A 222 -0.32 -0.13 -0.09
N GLN A 223 -0.62 1.14 0.21
CA GLN A 223 -1.28 2.05 -0.73
C GLN A 223 -0.47 2.24 -2.00
N VAL A 224 0.86 2.39 -1.89
CA VAL A 224 1.76 2.47 -3.05
C VAL A 224 1.67 1.24 -3.92
N LYS A 225 1.71 0.05 -3.31
CA LYS A 225 1.66 -1.22 -4.03
C LYS A 225 0.29 -1.47 -4.66
N ALA A 226 -0.78 -1.09 -3.97
CA ALA A 226 -2.14 -1.20 -4.48
C ALA A 226 -2.33 -0.31 -5.70
N SER A 227 -2.00 0.98 -5.60
CA SER A 227 -2.07 1.93 -6.73
C SER A 227 -1.20 1.49 -7.91
N HIS A 228 0.02 0.98 -7.65
CA HIS A 228 0.87 0.48 -8.72
C HIS A 228 0.31 -0.78 -9.40
N ALA A 229 -0.29 -1.70 -8.63
CA ALA A 229 -0.91 -2.90 -9.18
C ALA A 229 -2.16 -2.57 -10.00
N GLU A 230 -2.98 -1.62 -9.55
CA GLU A 230 -4.13 -1.10 -10.29
C GLU A 230 -3.69 -0.44 -11.60
N HIS A 231 -2.69 0.43 -11.53
CA HIS A 231 -2.12 1.09 -12.70
C HIS A 231 -1.56 0.09 -13.72
N GLN A 232 -0.79 -0.91 -13.27
CA GLN A 232 -0.25 -1.96 -14.14
C GLN A 232 -1.38 -2.79 -14.78
N SER A 233 -2.43 -3.10 -14.03
CA SER A 233 -3.59 -3.85 -14.53
C SER A 233 -4.37 -3.06 -15.58
N LEU A 234 -4.62 -1.76 -15.34
CA LEU A 234 -5.26 -0.87 -16.30
C LEU A 234 -4.43 -0.71 -17.58
N SER A 235 -3.12 -0.52 -17.43
CA SER A 235 -2.20 -0.42 -18.57
C SER A 235 -2.20 -1.70 -19.40
N MET A 236 -2.16 -2.87 -18.77
CA MET A 236 -2.22 -4.16 -19.48
C MET A 236 -3.56 -4.36 -20.20
N LEU A 237 -4.67 -4.00 -19.55
CA LEU A 237 -6.01 -4.08 -20.13
C LEU A 237 -6.16 -3.17 -21.35
N LEU A 238 -5.77 -1.90 -21.23
CA LEU A 238 -5.83 -0.95 -22.35
C LEU A 238 -4.90 -1.36 -23.49
N ASN A 239 -3.68 -1.83 -23.20
CA ASN A 239 -2.75 -2.33 -24.21
C ASN A 239 -3.28 -3.57 -24.96
N THR A 240 -4.26 -4.27 -24.40
CA THR A 240 -4.92 -5.42 -25.06
C THR A 240 -6.05 -4.98 -25.99
N MET A 241 -6.69 -3.83 -25.73
CA MET A 241 -7.88 -3.36 -26.44
C MET A 241 -7.64 -2.19 -27.40
N TYR A 242 -6.52 -1.47 -27.23
CA TYR A 242 -6.18 -0.25 -27.96
C TYR A 242 -4.82 -0.39 -28.64
N ASP A 243 -4.65 0.30 -29.76
CA ASP A 243 -3.41 0.26 -30.56
C ASP A 243 -2.26 0.97 -29.83
N VAL A 244 -2.59 2.06 -29.12
CA VAL A 244 -1.65 2.86 -28.35
C VAL A 244 -2.22 3.16 -26.97
N VAL A 245 -1.36 3.12 -25.96
CA VAL A 245 -1.68 3.58 -24.60
C VAL A 245 -0.64 4.60 -24.18
N VAL A 246 -1.09 5.73 -23.63
CA VAL A 246 -0.22 6.80 -23.15
C VAL A 246 -0.61 7.24 -21.75
N GLU A 247 0.39 7.69 -20.99
CA GLU A 247 0.20 8.33 -19.70
C GLU A 247 0.28 9.85 -19.84
N LEU A 248 -0.69 10.53 -19.24
CA LEU A 248 -0.77 11.98 -19.17
C LEU A 248 -0.62 12.45 -17.72
N ASP A 249 -0.04 13.63 -17.54
CA ASP A 249 -0.04 14.36 -16.27
C ASP A 249 -1.33 15.19 -16.08
N SER A 250 -1.38 15.93 -14.98
CA SER A 250 -2.50 16.82 -14.63
C SER A 250 -2.72 17.98 -15.62
N LEU A 251 -1.73 18.29 -16.46
CA LEU A 251 -1.79 19.31 -17.51
C LEU A 251 -1.99 18.68 -18.90
N PHE A 252 -2.32 17.39 -18.95
CA PHE A 252 -2.47 16.60 -20.18
C PHE A 252 -1.18 16.44 -21.00
N GLY A 253 -0.02 16.67 -20.36
CA GLY A 253 1.30 16.44 -20.91
C GLY A 253 1.68 14.96 -20.87
N LEU A 254 2.29 14.47 -21.95
CA LEU A 254 2.76 13.08 -22.05
C LEU A 254 3.93 12.83 -21.09
N VAL A 255 3.75 11.88 -20.16
CA VAL A 255 4.76 11.56 -19.14
C VAL A 255 5.90 10.71 -19.72
N ASP A 256 5.54 9.72 -20.54
CA ASP A 256 6.48 8.84 -21.23
C ASP A 256 6.96 9.47 -22.55
N LYS A 257 8.01 8.90 -23.16
CA LYS A 257 8.54 9.33 -24.46
C LYS A 257 7.51 9.31 -25.57
N GLY A 258 6.43 8.54 -25.42
CA GLY A 258 5.34 8.45 -26.39
C GLY A 258 5.77 7.83 -27.72
N GLU A 259 6.76 6.94 -27.73
CA GLU A 259 7.31 6.36 -28.98
C GLU A 259 6.24 5.63 -29.80
N ARG A 260 5.33 4.90 -29.13
CA ARG A 260 4.17 4.24 -29.79
C ARG A 260 3.21 5.25 -30.39
N LEU A 261 2.90 6.33 -29.67
CA LEU A 261 2.04 7.39 -30.18
C LEU A 261 2.70 8.15 -31.34
N SER A 262 4.00 8.38 -31.26
CA SER A 262 4.80 9.00 -32.33
C SER A 262 4.78 8.16 -33.61
N ALA A 263 4.92 6.83 -33.48
CA ALA A 263 4.80 5.91 -34.61
C ALA A 263 3.37 5.89 -35.17
N PHE A 264 2.35 5.84 -34.30
CA PHE A 264 0.94 5.89 -34.68
C PHE A 264 0.56 7.17 -35.44
N LEU A 265 1.14 8.31 -35.06
CA LEU A 265 0.97 9.60 -35.74
C LEU A 265 1.96 9.82 -36.90
N LEU A 266 2.73 8.80 -37.29
CA LEU A 266 3.72 8.85 -38.37
C LEU A 266 4.81 9.93 -38.20
N GLN A 267 5.15 10.31 -36.97
CA GLN A 267 6.11 11.40 -36.66
C GLN A 267 7.58 10.96 -36.61
N GLY A 268 7.90 9.75 -37.07
CA GLY A 268 9.27 9.31 -37.27
C GLY A 268 10.09 9.10 -35.99
N GLY A 269 9.45 8.69 -34.89
CA GLY A 269 10.14 8.35 -33.63
C GLY A 269 10.60 9.57 -32.82
N ARG A 270 10.13 10.77 -33.16
CA ARG A 270 10.32 11.96 -32.32
C ARG A 270 9.70 11.71 -30.95
N SER A 271 10.43 12.02 -29.88
CA SER A 271 9.89 11.94 -28.53
C SER A 271 8.78 12.98 -28.37
N LEU A 272 7.66 12.54 -27.82
CA LEU A 272 6.49 13.37 -27.48
C LEU A 272 6.44 13.72 -25.99
N ARG A 273 7.52 13.46 -25.25
CA ARG A 273 7.54 13.74 -23.80
C ARG A 273 7.28 15.22 -23.54
N ASN A 274 6.41 15.50 -22.57
CA ASN A 274 5.93 16.83 -22.20
C ASN A 274 5.13 17.57 -23.29
N THR A 275 4.83 16.93 -24.43
CA THR A 275 3.88 17.49 -25.39
C THR A 275 2.48 17.34 -24.84
N CYS A 276 1.69 18.42 -24.86
CA CYS A 276 0.28 18.36 -24.48
C CYS A 276 -0.51 17.60 -25.54
N ILE A 277 -1.31 16.61 -25.14
CA ILE A 277 -2.12 15.83 -26.09
C ILE A 277 -3.16 16.68 -26.83
N LEU A 278 -3.59 17.80 -26.24
CA LEU A 278 -4.51 18.75 -26.87
C LEU A 278 -3.89 19.41 -28.12
N ASP A 279 -2.58 19.64 -28.12
CA ASP A 279 -1.87 20.20 -29.27
C ASP A 279 -1.85 19.24 -30.47
N LEU A 280 -1.98 17.94 -30.19
CA LEU A 280 -2.07 16.88 -31.20
C LEU A 280 -3.48 16.73 -31.79
N MET A 281 -4.50 17.38 -31.23
CA MET A 281 -5.86 17.32 -31.76
C MET A 281 -6.03 18.20 -33.00
N TYR A 282 -6.82 17.71 -33.96
CA TYR A 282 -6.99 18.36 -35.25
C TYR A 282 -7.84 19.63 -35.18
N GLN A 283 -8.94 19.61 -34.42
CA GLN A 283 -9.88 20.74 -34.26
C GLN A 283 -9.99 21.21 -32.81
N GLU A 284 -10.37 22.48 -32.63
CA GLU A 284 -10.59 23.07 -31.30
C GLU A 284 -11.76 22.40 -30.56
N ALA A 285 -12.83 22.03 -31.27
CA ALA A 285 -13.96 21.32 -30.68
C ALA A 285 -13.56 19.96 -30.07
N ASP A 286 -12.59 19.26 -30.69
CA ASP A 286 -12.09 17.99 -30.17
C ASP A 286 -11.30 18.23 -28.86
N ARG A 287 -10.56 19.35 -28.76
CA ARG A 287 -9.82 19.76 -27.55
C ARG A 287 -10.73 20.12 -26.40
N GLU A 288 -11.75 20.93 -26.66
CA GLU A 288 -12.75 21.32 -25.67
C GLU A 288 -13.50 20.08 -25.15
N SER A 289 -13.95 19.21 -26.06
CA SER A 289 -14.64 17.97 -25.69
C SER A 289 -13.76 17.06 -24.83
N PHE A 290 -12.51 16.83 -25.21
CA PHE A 290 -11.60 15.95 -24.47
C PHE A 290 -11.22 16.52 -23.10
N SER A 291 -10.88 17.81 -23.04
CA SER A 291 -10.56 18.47 -21.76
C SER A 291 -11.77 18.51 -20.81
N GLN A 292 -12.97 18.73 -21.33
CA GLN A 292 -14.20 18.67 -20.54
C GLN A 292 -14.41 17.27 -19.96
N HIS A 293 -14.24 16.20 -20.74
CA HIS A 293 -14.38 14.82 -20.26
C HIS A 293 -13.34 14.43 -19.21
N LEU A 294 -12.10 14.92 -19.34
CA LEU A 294 -11.03 14.62 -18.37
C LEU A 294 -11.14 15.41 -17.06
N THR A 295 -11.69 16.62 -17.12
CA THR A 295 -11.81 17.51 -15.94
C THR A 295 -13.13 17.37 -15.22
N GLN A 296 -14.16 16.81 -15.86
CA GLN A 296 -15.48 16.68 -15.24
C GLN A 296 -15.38 15.83 -13.96
N PRO A 297 -15.69 16.40 -12.79
CA PRO A 297 -15.64 15.67 -11.54
C PRO A 297 -16.55 14.47 -11.64
N ARG A 298 -15.93 13.31 -11.50
CA ARG A 298 -16.68 12.07 -11.40
C ARG A 298 -17.27 12.03 -9.98
N HIS A 299 -18.52 12.48 -9.83
CA HIS A 299 -19.39 12.19 -8.67
C HIS A 299 -20.55 11.20 -9.03
N GLY A 300 -20.54 9.97 -8.50
CA GLY A 300 -21.65 9.01 -8.60
C GLY A 300 -21.27 7.55 -8.94
N PRO A 301 -22.13 6.56 -8.59
CA PRO A 301 -21.85 5.12 -8.75
C PRO A 301 -21.84 4.62 -10.21
N LEU A 302 -22.30 5.43 -11.17
CA LEU A 302 -22.10 5.18 -12.61
C LEU A 302 -20.68 5.57 -13.10
N GLN A 303 -19.85 6.03 -12.14
CA GLN A 303 -18.38 6.00 -12.04
C GLN A 303 -17.57 5.34 -13.13
N ASP A 304 -17.77 4.03 -13.12
CA ASP A 304 -16.77 3.08 -13.54
C ASP A 304 -16.92 2.73 -15.03
N MET A 305 -17.92 3.31 -15.68
CA MET A 305 -18.13 3.17 -17.10
C MET A 305 -17.16 4.10 -17.84
N ALA A 306 -16.15 3.51 -18.47
CA ALA A 306 -15.29 4.21 -19.40
C ALA A 306 -16.10 4.63 -20.65
N ILE A 307 -16.41 5.92 -20.77
CA ILE A 307 -17.11 6.49 -21.93
C ILE A 307 -16.09 6.71 -23.06
N PRO A 308 -16.27 6.11 -24.25
CA PRO A 308 -15.42 6.36 -25.39
C PRO A 308 -15.62 7.78 -25.94
N ILE A 309 -14.52 8.49 -26.14
CA ILE A 309 -14.49 9.83 -26.74
C ILE A 309 -14.00 9.70 -28.17
N HIS A 310 -14.78 10.20 -29.12
CA HIS A 310 -14.40 10.21 -30.52
C HIS A 310 -13.74 11.55 -30.84
N ALA A 311 -12.52 11.52 -31.37
CA ALA A 311 -11.74 12.72 -31.67
C ALA A 311 -10.94 12.53 -32.96
N ARG A 312 -10.33 13.60 -33.45
CA ARG A 312 -9.34 13.52 -34.54
C ARG A 312 -7.99 14.02 -34.06
N LEU A 313 -6.96 13.22 -34.31
CA LEU A 313 -5.57 13.60 -34.08
C LEU A 313 -4.93 14.06 -35.39
N ARG A 314 -3.92 14.91 -35.29
CA ARG A 314 -3.11 15.39 -36.40
C ARG A 314 -1.88 14.50 -36.57
N ASP A 315 -1.76 13.87 -37.74
CA ASP A 315 -0.57 13.10 -38.08
C ASP A 315 0.61 14.03 -38.48
N SER A 316 1.75 13.44 -38.85
CA SER A 316 2.93 14.20 -39.30
C SER A 316 2.74 14.97 -40.60
N SER A 317 1.74 14.60 -41.43
CA SER A 317 1.41 15.26 -42.68
C SER A 317 0.37 16.39 -42.51
N GLY A 318 -0.17 16.54 -41.29
CA GLY A 318 -1.23 17.49 -40.99
C GLY A 318 -2.63 16.99 -41.32
N LEU A 319 -2.79 15.72 -41.69
CA LEU A 319 -4.07 15.07 -41.93
C LEU A 319 -4.73 14.65 -40.62
N ALA A 320 -6.07 14.54 -40.67
CA ALA A 320 -6.89 14.12 -39.54
C ALA A 320 -6.99 12.59 -39.48
N LEU A 321 -6.56 12.02 -38.37
CA LEU A 321 -6.70 10.61 -38.02
C LEU A 321 -7.88 10.44 -37.05
N HIS A 322 -8.90 9.69 -37.45
CA HIS A 322 -10.07 9.44 -36.61
C HIS A 322 -9.73 8.41 -35.54
N VAL A 323 -9.96 8.75 -34.26
CA VAL A 323 -9.60 7.89 -33.14
C VAL A 323 -10.73 7.79 -32.12
N GLU A 324 -10.79 6.63 -31.47
CA GLU A 324 -11.53 6.43 -30.23
C GLU A 324 -10.53 6.51 -29.06
N LEU A 325 -10.87 7.33 -28.07
CA LEU A 325 -10.10 7.53 -26.85
C LEU A 325 -10.90 6.99 -25.66
N ILE A 326 -10.28 6.14 -24.85
CA ILE A 326 -10.78 5.80 -23.52
C ILE A 326 -9.75 6.21 -22.49
N HIS A 327 -10.20 6.79 -21.39
CA HIS A 327 -9.32 7.21 -20.31
C HIS A 327 -9.73 6.63 -18.96
N ALA A 328 -8.72 6.40 -18.12
CA ALA A 328 -8.89 6.18 -16.69
C ALA A 328 -8.01 7.17 -15.91
N GLN A 329 -8.55 7.71 -14.83
CA GLN A 329 -7.84 8.61 -13.92
C GLN A 329 -7.25 7.79 -12.77
N TYR A 330 -6.03 8.13 -12.35
CA TYR A 330 -5.41 7.55 -11.16
C TYR A 330 -4.61 8.62 -10.41
N GLU A 331 -4.49 8.45 -9.11
CA GLU A 331 -3.72 9.37 -8.25
C GLU A 331 -2.33 8.77 -7.98
N ARG A 332 -1.30 9.60 -8.11
CA ARG A 332 0.06 9.24 -7.70
C ARG A 332 0.28 9.52 -6.22
N LEU A 333 1.41 9.05 -5.69
CA LEU A 333 1.77 9.17 -4.28
C LEU A 333 1.92 10.62 -3.78
N ASP A 334 2.17 11.54 -4.69
CA ASP A 334 2.27 12.98 -4.43
C ASP A 334 0.90 13.68 -4.45
N GLY A 335 -0.19 12.92 -4.61
CA GLY A 335 -1.54 13.43 -4.76
C GLY A 335 -1.84 14.04 -6.13
N SER A 336 -0.88 13.98 -7.06
CA SER A 336 -1.09 14.46 -8.41
C SER A 336 -1.99 13.51 -9.18
N VAL A 337 -2.95 14.09 -9.90
CA VAL A 337 -3.83 13.35 -10.80
C VAL A 337 -3.10 13.07 -12.09
N HIS A 338 -3.13 11.81 -12.50
CA HIS A 338 -2.64 11.33 -13.79
C HIS A 338 -3.74 10.61 -14.55
N TYR A 339 -3.56 10.49 -15.85
CA TYR A 339 -4.50 9.80 -16.73
C TYR A 339 -3.75 8.75 -17.55
N ILE A 340 -4.40 7.60 -17.74
CA ILE A 340 -3.98 6.62 -18.73
C ILE A 340 -5.02 6.63 -19.85
N VAL A 341 -4.57 6.83 -21.08
CA VAL A 341 -5.43 6.98 -22.26
C VAL A 341 -5.10 5.91 -23.28
N GLY A 342 -6.08 5.06 -23.58
CA GLY A 342 -6.06 4.15 -24.73
C GLY A 342 -6.57 4.87 -25.97
N ILE A 343 -5.87 4.67 -27.09
CA ILE A 343 -6.11 5.29 -28.40
C ILE A 343 -6.23 4.19 -29.43
N ARG A 344 -7.36 4.15 -30.13
CA ARG A 344 -7.63 3.16 -31.19
C ARG A 344 -7.98 3.91 -32.47
N GLU A 345 -7.39 3.49 -33.57
CA GLU A 345 -7.76 4.02 -34.88
C GLU A 345 -9.17 3.55 -35.24
N LEU A 346 -10.01 4.48 -35.68
CA LEU A 346 -11.30 4.14 -36.25
C LEU A 346 -11.12 4.01 -37.75
N GLU A 347 -11.61 2.90 -38.31
CA GLU A 347 -11.69 2.76 -39.76
C GLU A 347 -12.42 3.97 -40.31
N ARG A 348 -11.78 4.66 -41.26
CA ARG A 348 -12.45 5.72 -41.99
C ARG A 348 -13.64 5.06 -42.66
N GLU A 349 -14.84 5.34 -42.17
CA GLU A 349 -16.04 5.13 -42.97
C GLU A 349 -15.76 5.93 -44.23
N GLU A 350 -15.34 5.23 -45.31
CA GLU A 350 -15.40 5.81 -46.63
C GLU A 350 -16.80 6.36 -46.69
N PRO A 351 -16.98 7.68 -46.88
CA PRO A 351 -18.31 8.23 -46.99
C PRO A 351 -18.93 7.35 -48.06
N GLU A 352 -19.94 6.54 -47.67
CA GLU A 352 -20.69 5.73 -48.63
C GLU A 352 -20.94 6.74 -49.72
N ILE A 353 -20.25 6.55 -50.86
CA ILE A 353 -20.36 7.47 -51.97
C ILE A 353 -21.79 7.25 -52.30
N LEU A 354 -22.63 8.14 -51.75
CA LEU A 354 -24.06 8.09 -51.86
C LEU A 354 -24.18 7.90 -53.35
N GLU A 355 -24.65 6.72 -53.78
CA GLU A 355 -24.82 6.42 -55.17
C GLU A 355 -25.94 7.38 -55.61
N THR A 356 -25.59 8.66 -55.76
CA THR A 356 -26.36 9.71 -56.36
C THR A 356 -26.37 9.35 -57.82
N GLY A 357 -27.21 8.37 -58.13
CA GLY A 357 -28.05 8.40 -59.30
C GLY A 357 -27.32 8.55 -60.62
N LEU A 358 -26.13 7.99 -60.79
CA LEU A 358 -25.75 7.49 -62.11
C LEU A 358 -26.53 6.20 -62.37
N ARG A 359 -27.87 6.34 -62.43
CA ARG A 359 -28.71 5.41 -63.18
C ARG A 359 -28.08 5.34 -64.56
N PRO A 360 -27.56 4.19 -65.01
CA PRO A 360 -27.25 4.04 -66.42
C PRO A 360 -28.55 4.32 -67.17
N ALA A 361 -28.51 5.30 -68.08
CA ALA A 361 -29.63 5.58 -68.95
C ALA A 361 -30.13 4.25 -69.55
N PRO A 362 -31.45 4.01 -69.60
CA PRO A 362 -31.99 2.77 -70.12
C PRO A 362 -31.50 2.60 -71.55
N ARG A 363 -30.59 1.65 -71.77
CA ARG A 363 -30.24 1.21 -73.11
C ARG A 363 -31.49 0.55 -73.68
N VAL A 364 -32.13 1.24 -74.61
CA VAL A 364 -33.10 0.67 -75.54
C VAL A 364 -32.33 -0.38 -76.35
N ILE A 365 -32.34 -1.62 -75.87
CA ILE A 365 -31.87 -2.77 -76.63
C ILE A 365 -33.03 -3.17 -77.54
N GLY A 366 -32.87 -2.86 -78.81
CA GLY A 366 -33.71 -3.35 -79.88
C GLY A 366 -33.70 -4.88 -79.91
N ALA A 367 -34.89 -5.43 -80.13
CA ALA A 367 -35.14 -6.82 -80.44
C ALA A 367 -34.36 -7.26 -81.69
N LEU A 368 -33.75 -8.45 -81.60
CA LEU A 368 -33.29 -9.39 -82.63
C LEU A 368 -32.31 -10.32 -81.89
N GLU A 369 -32.28 -11.63 -82.02
CA GLU A 369 -33.03 -12.60 -82.80
C GLU A 369 -32.66 -13.95 -82.16
N SER A 370 -33.65 -14.82 -82.04
CA SER A 370 -33.53 -16.22 -81.63
C SER A 370 -32.51 -17.00 -82.46
N ARG A 371 -31.64 -17.79 -81.82
CA ARG A 371 -31.22 -19.09 -82.37
C ARG A 371 -30.73 -20.05 -81.30
N ASP A 372 -31.38 -21.20 -81.31
CA ASP A 372 -31.00 -22.45 -80.65
C ASP A 372 -29.53 -22.82 -80.89
N LEU A 373 -28.88 -23.40 -79.89
CA LEU A 373 -28.03 -24.57 -80.08
C LEU A 373 -27.81 -25.33 -78.75
N LYS A 374 -28.29 -26.57 -78.78
CA LYS A 374 -28.01 -27.69 -77.88
C LYS A 374 -26.50 -27.92 -77.70
N GLY A 375 -26.11 -28.31 -76.49
CA GLY A 375 -25.17 -29.42 -76.29
C GLY A 375 -24.08 -29.22 -75.24
N GLY A 376 -24.04 -30.15 -74.26
CA GLY A 376 -22.77 -30.72 -73.79
C GLY A 376 -22.25 -30.32 -72.39
N THR A 377 -22.70 -31.06 -71.36
CA THR A 377 -21.95 -31.81 -70.31
C THR A 377 -20.64 -31.26 -69.65
N PRO A 378 -20.25 -31.78 -68.46
CA PRO A 378 -19.98 -30.97 -67.28
C PRO A 378 -18.48 -30.82 -66.95
N GLY A 379 -18.11 -29.64 -66.45
CA GLY A 379 -16.78 -29.35 -65.93
C GLY A 379 -16.85 -28.96 -64.46
N LEU A 380 -16.34 -29.85 -63.62
CA LEU A 380 -15.96 -29.62 -62.23
C LEU A 380 -15.23 -28.28 -62.08
N HIS A 381 -15.76 -27.37 -61.25
CA HIS A 381 -14.96 -26.30 -60.69
C HIS A 381 -15.12 -26.25 -59.17
N GLU A 382 -14.18 -26.96 -58.56
CA GLU A 382 -13.54 -26.76 -57.27
C GLU A 382 -13.96 -25.48 -56.51
N ARG A 383 -14.77 -25.73 -55.49
CA ARG A 383 -15.27 -24.78 -54.50
C ARG A 383 -14.13 -24.52 -53.51
N ASN A 384 -13.39 -23.43 -53.70
CA ASN A 384 -12.45 -22.93 -52.70
C ASN A 384 -13.25 -22.25 -51.59
N ASP A 385 -13.64 -23.06 -50.59
CA ASP A 385 -14.16 -22.59 -49.32
C ASP A 385 -12.99 -21.94 -48.54
N ILE A 386 -12.94 -20.60 -48.57
CA ILE A 386 -12.09 -19.81 -47.67
C ILE A 386 -12.71 -19.92 -46.26
N PRO A 387 -11.99 -20.43 -45.25
CA PRO A 387 -12.53 -20.52 -43.91
C PRO A 387 -12.66 -19.12 -43.32
N ARG A 388 -13.92 -18.67 -43.16
CA ARG A 388 -14.26 -17.58 -42.25
C ARG A 388 -13.78 -17.98 -40.85
N LEU A 389 -12.65 -17.42 -40.44
CA LEU A 389 -12.18 -17.39 -39.06
C LEU A 389 -13.18 -16.58 -38.23
N SER A 390 -14.23 -17.25 -37.78
CA SER A 390 -15.06 -16.80 -36.66
C SER A 390 -14.17 -16.75 -35.42
N ARG A 391 -13.62 -15.56 -35.17
CA ARG A 391 -12.87 -15.20 -33.98
C ARG A 391 -13.79 -15.38 -32.77
N THR A 392 -13.80 -16.60 -32.24
CA THR A 392 -14.52 -16.97 -31.04
C THR A 392 -13.81 -16.25 -29.89
N ARG A 393 -14.46 -15.19 -29.42
CA ARG A 393 -14.06 -14.40 -28.26
C ARG A 393 -14.11 -15.32 -27.03
N ARG A 394 -13.00 -16.00 -26.74
CA ARG A 394 -12.79 -16.70 -25.48
C ARG A 394 -12.74 -15.64 -24.39
N SER A 395 -13.81 -15.58 -23.60
CA SER A 395 -13.84 -14.96 -22.29
C SER A 395 -12.82 -15.67 -21.40
N SER A 396 -11.58 -15.20 -21.41
CA SER A 396 -10.59 -15.56 -20.40
C SER A 396 -10.85 -14.71 -19.17
N GLU A 397 -11.51 -15.30 -18.17
CA GLU A 397 -11.50 -14.81 -16.80
C GLU A 397 -10.05 -14.66 -16.36
N THR A 398 -9.59 -13.41 -16.30
CA THR A 398 -8.28 -13.07 -15.76
C THR A 398 -8.40 -13.13 -14.24
N LYS A 399 -8.12 -14.31 -13.67
CA LYS A 399 -7.80 -14.41 -12.25
C LYS A 399 -6.60 -13.50 -12.01
N LEU A 400 -6.82 -12.41 -11.27
CA LEU A 400 -5.78 -11.55 -10.71
C LEU A 400 -4.82 -12.42 -9.90
N LEU A 401 -3.74 -12.85 -10.55
CA LEU A 401 -2.62 -13.51 -9.91
C LEU A 401 -1.91 -12.44 -9.10
N LEU A 402 -2.03 -12.49 -7.77
CA LEU A 402 -1.13 -11.74 -6.90
C LEU A 402 0.32 -12.04 -7.32
N PRO A 403 1.21 -11.04 -7.36
CA PRO A 403 2.59 -11.24 -7.77
C PRO A 403 3.22 -12.32 -6.90
N ASN A 404 3.67 -13.40 -7.54
CA ASN A 404 4.26 -14.55 -6.88
C ASN A 404 5.67 -14.16 -6.39
N PHE A 405 5.74 -13.62 -5.16
CA PHE A 405 6.98 -13.09 -4.59
C PHE A 405 8.12 -14.11 -4.55
N SER A 406 7.85 -15.41 -4.65
CA SER A 406 8.86 -16.47 -4.72
C SER A 406 9.76 -16.40 -5.94
N GLU A 407 9.29 -15.82 -7.05
CA GLU A 407 9.99 -15.80 -8.35
C GLU A 407 10.79 -14.52 -8.61
N THR A 408 10.72 -13.54 -7.70
CA THR A 408 11.53 -12.32 -7.84
C THR A 408 13.03 -12.65 -7.78
N PRO A 409 13.82 -12.27 -8.81
CA PRO A 409 15.26 -12.52 -8.86
C PRO A 409 15.95 -11.97 -7.61
N VAL A 410 16.94 -12.71 -7.09
CA VAL A 410 17.68 -12.35 -5.86
C VAL A 410 18.28 -10.94 -5.96
N GLN A 411 18.69 -10.52 -7.16
CA GLN A 411 19.19 -9.17 -7.43
C GLN A 411 18.14 -8.08 -7.18
N THR A 412 16.88 -8.29 -7.58
CA THR A 412 15.78 -7.34 -7.33
C THR A 412 15.45 -7.23 -5.84
N ARG A 413 15.59 -8.34 -5.09
CA ARG A 413 15.43 -8.34 -3.63
C ARG A 413 16.57 -7.59 -2.94
N LEU A 414 17.81 -7.79 -3.39
CA LEU A 414 18.97 -7.06 -2.90
C LEU A 414 18.88 -5.56 -3.19
N VAL A 415 18.45 -5.17 -4.40
CA VAL A 415 18.23 -3.75 -4.75
C VAL A 415 17.12 -3.14 -3.91
N SER A 416 16.05 -3.88 -3.64
CA SER A 416 14.96 -3.41 -2.76
C SER A 416 15.44 -3.20 -1.32
N ILE A 417 16.21 -4.14 -0.78
CA ILE A 417 16.81 -4.05 0.57
C ILE A 417 17.85 -2.92 0.64
N LEU A 418 18.73 -2.79 -0.36
CA LEU A 418 19.73 -1.73 -0.42
C LEU A 418 19.08 -0.35 -0.61
N SER A 419 17.96 -0.24 -1.33
CA SER A 419 17.19 1.02 -1.43
C SER A 419 16.49 1.39 -0.12
N LEU A 420 16.05 0.39 0.66
CA LEU A 420 15.51 0.56 2.01
C LEU A 420 16.60 1.01 3.00
N MET A 421 17.79 0.42 2.91
CA MET A 421 18.93 0.80 3.75
C MET A 421 19.55 2.14 3.36
N SER A 422 19.58 2.52 2.07
CA SER A 422 20.07 3.83 1.65
C SER A 422 19.11 4.96 2.02
N ARG A 423 17.78 4.70 2.02
CA ARG A 423 16.77 5.64 2.54
C ARG A 423 16.85 5.86 4.05
N TRP A 424 17.38 4.90 4.80
CA TRP A 424 17.65 5.06 6.24
C TRP A 424 18.90 5.90 6.54
N ASN A 425 19.72 6.22 5.53
CA ASN A 425 20.98 6.94 5.72
C ASN A 425 20.98 8.35 5.12
N VAL A 426 19.87 9.11 5.24
CA VAL A 426 19.81 10.51 4.78
C VAL A 426 19.50 11.48 5.93
N GLN A 427 20.59 12.14 6.33
CA GLN A 427 20.79 13.51 6.84
C GLN A 427 20.11 13.95 8.14
N VAL A 428 20.91 13.98 9.21
CA VAL A 428 20.82 15.01 10.26
C VAL A 428 21.34 16.31 9.65
N SER A 429 20.47 17.31 9.49
CA SER A 429 20.83 18.66 9.10
C SER A 429 21.67 19.32 10.20
N SER A 430 22.88 19.77 9.86
CA SER A 430 23.61 20.81 10.59
C SER A 430 23.08 22.18 10.21
#